data_AF-K0PPQ3-F1
#
_entry.id   AF-K0PPQ3-F1
#
_cell.length_a   1.000
_cell.length_b   1.000
_cell.length_c   1.000
_cell.angle_alpha   90.00
_cell.angle_beta   90.00
_cell.angle_gamma   90.00
#
_symmetry.space_group_name_H-M   'P 1'
#
loop_
_entity.id
_entity.type
_entity.pdbx_description
1 polymer ?
#
loop_
_entity_poly.entity_id
_entity_poly.type
_entity_poly.pdbx_seq_one_letter_code
_entity_poly.pdbx_strand_id
1 'polypeptide(L)' 'MLKTQNSHQIVMSSDRLADCKEYLGTEFHLMIDHALSAGWSLDEVVVALNGLAVEEFEVPERAITLQ' A
#
# COMPACT_ATOMS: atom_id res chain seq x y z
N MET A 1 -16.63 -5.70 21.63
CA MET A 1 -16.90 -4.64 20.63
C MET A 1 -15.98 -4.88 19.46
N LEU A 2 -16.49 -5.42 18.36
CA LEU A 2 -15.73 -5.53 17.11
C LEU A 2 -15.73 -4.14 16.48
N LYS A 3 -14.56 -3.48 16.49
CA LYS A 3 -14.36 -2.28 15.67
C LYS A 3 -14.47 -2.74 14.22
N THR A 4 -15.56 -2.39 13.56
CA THR A 4 -15.68 -2.48 12.11
C THR A 4 -14.57 -1.62 11.53
N GLN A 5 -13.45 -2.25 11.14
CA GLN A 5 -12.57 -1.66 10.14
C GLN A 5 -13.46 -1.45 8.93
N ASN A 6 -13.73 -0.19 8.60
CA ASN A 6 -14.32 0.16 7.32
C ASN A 6 -13.43 -0.46 6.26
N SER A 7 -13.85 -1.59 5.70
CA SER A 7 -13.27 -2.07 4.45
C SER A 7 -13.58 -0.96 3.46
N HIS A 8 -12.61 -0.08 3.17
CA HIS A 8 -12.68 0.78 2.00
C HIS A 8 -12.87 -0.18 0.83
N GLN A 9 -14.11 -0.33 0.39
CA GLN A 9 -14.46 -1.30 -0.61
C GLN A 9 -13.86 -0.77 -1.91
N ILE A 10 -12.70 -1.29 -2.24
CA ILE A 10 -11.95 -0.90 -3.44
C ILE A 10 -12.78 -1.38 -4.63
N VAL A 11 -13.57 -0.48 -5.23
CA VAL A 11 -14.24 -0.73 -6.50
C VAL A 11 -13.29 -0.31 -7.62
N MET A 12 -12.37 -1.20 -8.00
CA MET A 12 -11.53 -1.02 -9.18
C MET A 12 -11.63 -2.22 -10.11
N SER A 13 -11.59 -1.99 -11.43
CA SER A 13 -11.52 -3.08 -12.40
C SER A 13 -10.17 -3.80 -12.30
N SER A 14 -10.12 -5.04 -12.79
CA SER A 14 -8.88 -5.81 -12.91
C SER A 14 -7.80 -5.04 -13.70
N ASP A 15 -8.21 -4.38 -14.77
CA ASP A 15 -7.30 -3.68 -15.68
C ASP A 15 -6.73 -2.44 -14.98
N ARG A 16 -7.58 -1.67 -14.28
CA ARG A 16 -7.13 -0.50 -13.51
C ARG A 16 -6.23 -0.90 -12.34
N LEU A 17 -6.43 -2.08 -11.75
CA LEU A 17 -5.52 -2.63 -10.75
C LEU A 17 -4.17 -3.01 -11.35
N ALA A 18 -4.17 -3.63 -12.54
CA ALA A 18 -2.94 -4.02 -13.23
C ALA A 18 -2.11 -2.79 -13.61
N ASP A 19 -2.74 -1.77 -14.21
CA ASP A 19 -2.09 -0.50 -14.57
C ASP A 19 -1.51 0.20 -13.33
N CYS A 20 -2.25 0.21 -12.21
CA CYS A 20 -1.78 0.79 -10.95
C CYS A 20 -0.54 0.06 -10.41
N LYS A 21 -0.52 -1.28 -10.47
CA LYS A 21 0.63 -2.10 -10.06
C LYS A 21 1.84 -1.89 -10.97
N GLU A 22 1.63 -1.81 -12.27
CA GLU A 22 2.71 -1.54 -13.23
C GLU A 22 3.32 -0.16 -12.99
N TYR A 23 2.45 0.86 -12.82
CA TYR A 23 2.88 2.23 -12.54
C TYR A 23 3.70 2.36 -11.25
N LEU A 24 3.29 1.67 -10.18
CA LEU A 24 3.98 1.75 -8.88
C LEU A 24 5.15 0.76 -8.72
N GLY A 25 5.25 -0.24 -9.60
CA GLY A 25 6.11 -1.40 -9.40
C GLY A 25 7.60 -1.05 -9.31
N THR A 26 8.06 -0.11 -10.15
CA THR A 26 9.48 0.25 -10.19
C THR A 26 9.93 0.90 -8.89
N GLU A 27 9.19 1.90 -8.42
CA GLU A 27 9.45 2.61 -7.16
C GLU A 27 9.29 1.67 -5.97
N PHE A 28 8.31 0.77 -6.02
CA PHE A 28 8.09 -0.23 -4.98
C PHE A 28 9.30 -1.17 -4.83
N HIS A 29 9.83 -1.68 -5.94
CA HIS A 29 11.02 -2.53 -5.91
C HIS A 29 12.26 -1.79 -5.39
N LEU A 30 12.45 -0.52 -5.77
CA LEU A 30 13.56 0.29 -5.26
C LEU A 30 13.49 0.50 -3.74
N MET A 31 12.29 0.72 -3.18
CA MET A 31 12.12 0.81 -1.72
C MET A 31 12.51 -0.48 -1.01
N ILE A 32 12.10 -1.63 -1.57
CA ILE A 32 12.48 -2.95 -1.04
C ILE A 32 14.00 -3.12 -1.10
N ASP A 33 14.61 -2.89 -2.26
CA ASP A 33 16.05 -3.08 -2.45
C ASP A 33 16.88 -2.21 -1.49
N HIS A 34 16.44 -0.97 -1.25
CA HIS A 34 17.07 -0.09 -0.26
C HIS A 34 16.96 -0.63 1.16
N ALA A 35 15.79 -1.13 1.57
CA ALA A 35 15.61 -1.68 2.90
C ALA A 35 16.41 -2.98 3.11
N LEU A 36 16.46 -3.85 2.09
CA LEU A 36 17.31 -5.04 2.11
C LEU A 36 18.80 -4.68 2.19
N SER A 37 19.22 -3.67 1.43
CA SER A 37 20.60 -3.15 1.47
C SER A 37 20.97 -2.56 2.84
N ALA A 38 20.00 -2.06 3.59
CA ALA A 38 20.17 -1.56 4.95
C ALA A 38 20.19 -2.68 6.02
N GLY A 39 19.97 -3.94 5.63
CA GLY A 39 20.07 -5.11 6.51
C GLY A 39 18.74 -5.62 7.06
N TRP A 40 17.60 -5.08 6.61
CA TRP A 40 16.28 -5.59 6.99
C TRP A 40 15.95 -6.87 6.23
N SER A 41 15.19 -7.78 6.85
CA SER A 41 14.65 -8.95 6.17
C SER A 41 13.45 -8.56 5.29
N LEU A 42 13.20 -9.35 4.24
CA LEU A 42 12.05 -9.12 3.36
C LEU A 42 10.71 -9.17 4.15
N ASP A 43 10.59 -10.07 5.13
CA ASP A 43 9.39 -10.18 5.96
C ASP A 43 9.13 -8.90 6.76
N GLU A 44 10.16 -8.33 7.39
CA GLU A 44 10.07 -7.05 8.11
C GLU A 44 9.66 -5.91 7.19
N VAL A 45 10.25 -5.86 5.99
CA VAL A 45 9.94 -4.82 4.99
C VAL A 45 8.49 -4.91 4.53
N VAL A 46 7.99 -6.12 4.22
CA VAL A 46 6.60 -6.31 3.78
C VAL A 46 5.62 -5.94 4.89
N VAL A 47 5.89 -6.32 6.14
CA VAL A 47 5.05 -5.97 7.30
C VAL A 47 5.03 -4.45 7.50
N ALA A 48 6.18 -3.79 7.43
CA ALA A 48 6.28 -2.33 7.58
C ALA A 48 5.53 -1.59 6.46
N LEU A 49 5.72 -1.99 5.19
CA LEU A 49 5.04 -1.38 4.05
C LEU A 49 3.52 -1.53 4.14
N ASN A 50 3.02 -2.69 4.58
CA ASN A 50 1.59 -2.87 4.83
C ASN A 50 1.07 -1.95 5.94
N GLY A 51 1.83 -1.78 7.02
CA GLY A 51 1.51 -0.83 8.10
C GLY A 51 1.39 0.61 7.59
N LEU A 52 2.40 1.08 6.84
CA LEU A 52 2.40 2.41 6.23
C LEU A 52 1.23 2.61 5.26
N ALA A 53 0.89 1.60 4.46
CA ALA A 53 -0.27 1.67 3.56
C ALA A 53 -1.60 1.81 4.34
N VAL A 54 -1.74 1.13 5.49
CA VAL A 54 -2.92 1.29 6.36
C VAL A 54 -2.98 2.70 6.94
N GLU A 55 -1.85 3.25 7.39
CA GLU A 55 -1.78 4.63 7.90
C GLU A 55 -2.23 5.66 6.87
N GLU A 56 -1.88 5.49 5.58
CA GLU A 56 -2.32 6.38 4.50
C GLU A 56 -3.86 6.39 4.32
N PHE A 57 -4.55 5.28 4.59
CA PHE A 57 -6.02 5.25 4.58
C PHE A 57 -6.65 5.98 5.78
N GLU A 58 -5.89 6.16 6.85
CA GLU A 58 -6.32 6.88 8.05
C GLU A 58 -6.09 8.39 7.94
N VAL A 59 -5.39 8.86 6.89
CA VAL A 59 -5.18 10.30 6.60
C VAL A 59 -6.38 10.87 5.83
N PRO A 60 -7.25 11.69 6.46
CA PRO A 60 -8.51 12.12 5.85
C PRO A 60 -8.34 13.01 4.62
N GLU A 61 -7.22 13.76 4.53
CA GLU A 61 -6.92 14.68 3.43
C GLU A 61 -6.42 13.97 2.16
N ARG A 62 -5.92 12.74 2.30
CA ARG A 62 -5.41 11.92 1.18
C ARG A 62 -6.43 10.90 0.69
N ALA A 63 -7.53 10.70 1.43
CA ALA A 63 -8.72 9.98 1.00
C ALA A 63 -9.50 10.77 -0.06
N ILE A 64 -8.85 11.17 -1.15
CA ILE A 64 -9.54 11.77 -2.30
C ILE A 64 -10.26 10.63 -3.03
N THR A 65 -11.56 10.58 -2.75
CA THR A 65 -12.67 10.00 -3.50
C THR A 65 -12.45 10.05 -5.02
N LEU A 66 -12.49 8.88 -5.66
CA LEU A 66 -12.91 8.78 -7.05
C LEU A 66 -14.36 9.27 -7.13
N GLN A 67 -14.57 10.49 -7.63
CA GLN A 67 -15.85 10.94 -8.19
C GLN A 67 -15.93 10.56 -9.67
#